data_AF-Q4BUV0-F1
#
_entry.id   AF-Q4BUV0-F1
#
_cell.length_a   1.000
_cell.length_b   1.000
_cell.length_c   1.000
_cell.angle_alpha   90.00
_cell.angle_beta   90.00
_cell.angle_gamma   90.00
#
_symmetry.space_group_name_H-M   'P 1'
#
loop_
_entity.id
_entity.type
_entity.pdbx_description
1 polymer ?
#
loop_
_entity_poly.entity_id
_entity_poly.type
_entity_poly.pdbx_seq_one_letter_code
_entity_poly.pdbx_strand_id
1 'polypeptide(L)'
;MKTNLYDKDYCLWLEETVQLLREGRLTELDISNLIEEIEDMGISQKKAVKSNFKILLCHLLKYKYQPEKRSRSWLSTIFEHRDRLDDDFADSPSLKLYFEEVF
;
A
#
# COMPACT_ATOMS: atom_id res chain seq x y z
N MET A 1 24.80 9.97 -17.95
CA MET A 1 24.09 9.09 -17.00
C MET A 1 23.51 7.95 -17.79
N LYS A 2 23.87 6.68 -17.49
CA LYS A 2 23.18 5.54 -18.09
C LYS A 2 21.76 5.57 -17.56
N THR A 3 20.79 5.85 -18.41
CA THR A 3 19.37 5.70 -18.03
C THR A 3 19.15 4.22 -17.77
N ASN A 4 18.81 3.86 -16.54
CA ASN A 4 18.56 2.49 -16.14
C ASN A 4 17.23 2.01 -16.76
N LEU A 5 17.09 0.70 -17.00
CA LEU A 5 15.84 0.12 -17.46
C LEU A 5 14.71 0.41 -16.46
N TYR A 6 15.03 0.42 -15.16
CA TYR A 6 14.13 0.84 -14.08
C TYR A 6 13.43 2.19 -14.35
N ASP A 7 14.18 3.21 -14.79
CA ASP A 7 13.64 4.55 -15.05
C ASP A 7 12.89 4.66 -16.38
N LYS A 8 13.21 3.79 -17.34
CA LYS A 8 12.72 3.87 -18.73
C LYS A 8 11.49 3.01 -18.97
N ASP A 9 11.51 1.80 -18.43
CA ASP A 9 10.47 0.79 -18.57
C ASP A 9 10.46 -0.08 -17.32
N TYR A 10 9.79 0.44 -16.30
CA TYR A 10 9.66 -0.21 -15.00
C TYR A 10 9.07 -1.62 -15.10
N CYS A 11 8.06 -1.82 -15.95
CA CYS A 11 7.42 -3.12 -16.12
C CYS A 11 8.40 -4.14 -16.69
N LEU A 12 9.14 -3.77 -17.74
CA LEU A 12 10.16 -4.65 -18.31
C LEU A 12 11.29 -4.94 -17.32
N TRP A 13 11.73 -3.92 -16.56
CA TRP A 13 12.72 -4.12 -15.49
C TRP A 13 12.23 -5.13 -14.43
N LEU A 14 10.96 -5.04 -14.03
CA LEU A 14 10.37 -5.96 -13.05
C LEU A 14 10.33 -7.40 -13.59
N GLU A 15 9.91 -7.58 -14.85
CA GLU A 15 9.88 -8.90 -15.51
C GLU A 15 11.27 -9.51 -15.61
N GLU A 16 12.28 -8.73 -16.03
CA GLU A 16 13.67 -9.17 -16.10
C GLU A 16 14.23 -9.52 -14.71
N THR A 17 13.98 -8.69 -13.71
CA THR A 17 14.40 -8.91 -12.33
C THR A 17 13.83 -10.22 -11.77
N VAL A 18 12.53 -10.46 -12.00
CA VAL A 18 11.88 -11.72 -11.61
C VAL A 18 12.48 -12.92 -12.34
N GLN A 19 12.78 -12.79 -13.63
CA GLN A 19 13.38 -13.87 -14.40
C GLN A 19 14.78 -14.22 -13.91
N LEU A 20 15.62 -13.21 -13.66
CA LEU A 20 16.96 -13.39 -13.10
C LEU A 20 16.93 -14.04 -11.71
N LEU A 21 15.97 -13.66 -10.86
CA LEU A 21 15.75 -14.31 -9.55
C LEU A 21 15.36 -15.79 -9.70
N ARG A 22 14.47 -16.12 -10.65
CA ARG A 22 14.05 -17.51 -10.91
C ARG A 22 15.20 -18.38 -11.45
N GLU A 23 16.07 -17.79 -12.27
CA GLU A 23 17.25 -18.46 -12.82
C GLU A 23 18.43 -18.52 -11.84
N GLY A 24 18.34 -17.85 -10.68
CA GLY A 24 19.41 -17.77 -9.69
C GLY A 24 20.61 -16.93 -10.13
N ARG A 25 20.43 -16.06 -11.13
CA ARG A 25 21.48 -15.23 -11.74
C ARG A 25 21.71 -13.94 -10.93
N LEU A 26 22.11 -14.11 -9.68
CA LEU A 26 22.22 -13.01 -8.71
C LEU A 26 23.26 -11.95 -9.09
N THR A 27 24.27 -12.30 -9.89
CA THR A 27 25.33 -11.37 -10.33
C THR A 27 24.85 -10.34 -11.35
N GLU A 28 23.70 -10.59 -11.98
CA GLU A 28 23.12 -9.73 -13.02
C GLU A 28 21.96 -8.89 -12.49
N LEU A 29 21.56 -9.09 -11.24
CA LEU A 29 20.51 -8.32 -10.60
C LEU A 29 20.96 -6.88 -10.35
N ASP A 30 20.05 -5.96 -10.62
CA ASP A 30 20.14 -4.60 -10.13
C ASP A 30 19.72 -4.54 -8.66
N ILE A 31 20.63 -4.96 -7.78
CA ILE A 31 20.37 -5.08 -6.34
C ILE A 31 19.97 -3.72 -5.71
N SER A 32 20.50 -2.60 -6.21
CA SER A 32 20.20 -1.28 -5.66
C SER A 32 18.72 -0.95 -5.84
N ASN A 33 18.23 -1.04 -7.08
CA ASN A 33 16.84 -0.75 -7.39
C ASN A 33 15.88 -1.79 -6.79
N LEU A 34 16.30 -3.07 -6.70
CA LEU A 34 15.50 -4.10 -6.05
C LEU A 34 15.31 -3.85 -4.54
N ILE A 35 16.36 -3.39 -3.84
CA ILE A 35 16.26 -3.03 -2.42
C ILE A 35 15.31 -1.84 -2.25
N GLU A 36 15.49 -0.78 -3.04
CA GLU A 36 14.63 0.40 -2.99
C GLU A 36 13.16 0.04 -3.20
N GLU A 37 12.86 -0.79 -4.21
CA GLU A 37 11.50 -1.26 -4.48
C GLU A 37 10.90 -2.03 -3.28
N ILE A 38 11.66 -2.94 -2.66
CA ILE A 38 11.18 -3.72 -1.51
C ILE A 38 10.91 -2.80 -0.29
N GLU A 39 11.77 -1.82 -0.06
CA GLU A 39 11.58 -0.84 1.02
C GLU A 39 10.35 0.04 0.78
N ASP A 40 10.18 0.51 -0.46
CA ASP A 40 9.04 1.34 -0.87
C ASP A 40 7.71 0.59 -0.83
N MET A 41 7.70 -0.70 -1.19
CA MET A 41 6.54 -1.58 -1.03
C MET A 41 6.09 -1.64 0.44
N GLY A 42 7.02 -1.79 1.39
CA GLY A 42 6.68 -1.79 2.82
C GLY A 42 6.14 -0.45 3.32
N ILE A 43 6.73 0.65 2.86
CA ILE A 43 6.30 2.01 3.21
C ILE A 43 4.91 2.32 2.62
N SER A 44 4.65 1.92 1.39
CA SER A 44 3.38 2.18 0.70
C SER A 44 2.20 1.48 1.39
N GLN A 45 2.35 0.23 1.82
CA GLN A 45 1.35 -0.49 2.61
C GLN A 45 1.03 0.23 3.94
N LYS A 46 2.06 0.65 4.69
CA LYS A 46 1.89 1.43 5.93
C LYS A 46 1.18 2.77 5.70
N LYS A 47 1.48 3.45 4.58
CA LYS A 47 0.81 4.70 4.18
C LYS A 47 -0.66 4.45 3.80
N ALA A 48 -0.97 3.33 3.13
CA ALA A 48 -2.33 2.96 2.75
C ALA A 48 -3.22 2.77 3.99
N VAL A 49 -2.76 1.97 4.97
CA VAL A 49 -3.46 1.79 6.27
C VAL A 49 -3.73 3.12 6.95
N LYS A 50 -2.71 3.99 7.04
CA LYS A 50 -2.85 5.34 7.63
C LYS A 50 -3.86 6.21 6.88
N SER A 51 -3.92 6.12 5.56
CA SER A 51 -4.86 6.87 4.73
C SER A 51 -6.29 6.36 4.91
N ASN A 52 -6.50 5.05 4.78
CA ASN A 52 -7.80 4.41 4.96
C ASN A 52 -8.38 4.70 6.34
N PHE A 53 -7.58 4.58 7.40
CA PHE A 53 -8.03 4.88 8.76
C PHE A 53 -8.42 6.35 8.95
N LYS A 54 -7.63 7.29 8.45
CA LYS A 54 -7.98 8.73 8.54
C LYS A 54 -9.30 9.04 7.84
N ILE A 55 -9.52 8.47 6.66
CA ILE A 55 -10.76 8.71 5.91
C ILE A 55 -11.96 8.07 6.63
N LEU A 56 -11.80 6.84 7.13
CA LEU A 56 -12.80 6.15 7.91
C LEU A 56 -13.18 6.94 9.16
N LEU A 57 -12.20 7.35 9.97
CA LEU A 57 -12.41 8.13 11.18
C LEU A 57 -13.12 9.47 10.88
N CYS A 58 -12.69 10.18 9.84
CA CYS A 58 -13.33 11.42 9.41
C CYS A 58 -14.80 11.21 9.04
N HIS A 59 -15.11 10.15 8.28
CA HIS A 59 -16.49 9.85 7.88
C HIS A 59 -17.35 9.35 9.05
N LEU A 60 -16.81 8.56 9.97
CA LEU A 60 -17.51 8.17 11.19
C LEU A 60 -17.88 9.38 12.05
N LEU A 61 -16.95 10.34 12.21
CA LEU A 61 -17.21 11.59 12.92
C LEU A 61 -18.27 12.43 12.21
N LYS A 62 -18.15 12.63 10.90
CA LYS A 62 -19.19 13.31 10.10
C LYS A 62 -20.55 12.63 10.25
N TYR A 63 -20.59 11.30 10.18
CA TYR A 63 -21.81 10.52 10.31
C TYR A 63 -22.44 10.66 11.69
N LYS A 64 -21.64 10.68 12.76
CA LYS A 64 -22.11 10.86 14.14
C LYS A 64 -22.66 12.27 14.40
N TYR A 65 -21.96 13.31 13.94
CA TYR A 65 -22.23 14.69 14.33
C TYR A 65 -23.01 15.52 13.30
N GLN A 66 -23.21 15.00 12.08
CA GLN A 66 -23.98 15.67 11.01
C GLN A 66 -25.10 14.74 10.50
N PRO A 67 -26.06 14.33 11.35
CA PRO A 67 -27.12 13.40 10.97
C PRO A 67 -27.95 13.85 9.78
N GLU A 68 -28.14 15.16 9.61
CA GLU A 68 -28.85 15.81 8.52
C GLU A 68 -28.16 15.68 7.15
N LYS A 69 -26.86 15.38 7.12
CA LYS A 69 -26.08 15.22 5.89
C LYS A 69 -25.78 13.76 5.55
N ARG A 70 -26.32 12.82 6.33
CA ARG A 70 -26.13 11.38 6.08
C ARG A 70 -26.66 11.02 4.69
N SER A 71 -25.85 10.29 3.95
CA SER A 71 -26.18 9.84 2.60
C SER A 71 -25.69 8.41 2.38
N ARG A 72 -26.23 7.76 1.35
CA ARG A 72 -25.74 6.43 0.91
C ARG A 72 -24.26 6.48 0.50
N SER A 73 -23.82 7.60 -0.09
CA SER A 73 -22.42 7.81 -0.47
C SER A 73 -21.51 7.82 0.77
N TRP A 74 -21.90 8.51 1.85
CA TRP A 74 -21.09 8.50 3.09
C TRP A 74 -21.01 7.12 3.73
N LEU A 75 -22.10 6.36 3.73
CA LEU A 75 -22.10 4.98 4.19
C LEU A 75 -21.18 4.11 3.32
N SER A 76 -21.24 4.27 2.00
CA SER A 76 -20.37 3.56 1.06
C SER A 76 -18.91 3.81 1.36
N THR A 77 -18.52 5.07 1.60
CA THR A 77 -17.13 5.42 1.97
C THR A 77 -16.71 4.79 3.29
N ILE A 78 -17.60 4.74 4.30
CA ILE A 78 -17.31 4.06 5.57
C ILE A 78 -17.07 2.58 5.35
N PHE A 79 -17.94 1.89 4.60
CA PHE A 79 -17.78 0.46 4.33
C PHE A 79 -16.52 0.19 3.50
N GLU A 80 -16.30 0.93 2.42
CA GLU A 80 -15.13 0.77 1.54
C GLU A 80 -13.80 0.88 2.30
N HIS A 81 -13.62 1.90 3.14
CA HIS A 81 -12.37 2.06 3.89
C HIS A 81 -12.23 1.11 5.06
N ARG A 82 -13.35 0.61 5.60
CA ARG A 82 -13.32 -0.47 6.59
C ARG A 82 -12.87 -1.77 5.94
N ASP A 83 -13.50 -2.16 4.84
CA ASP A 83 -13.20 -3.41 4.13
C ASP A 83 -11.75 -3.40 3.65
N ARG A 84 -11.25 -2.29 3.10
CA ARG A 84 -9.83 -2.14 2.73
C ARG A 84 -8.88 -2.34 3.91
N LEU A 85 -9.22 -1.84 5.10
CA LEU A 85 -8.37 -2.06 6.28
C LEU A 85 -8.41 -3.53 6.72
N ASP A 86 -9.60 -4.14 6.70
CA ASP A 86 -9.76 -5.54 7.07
C ASP A 86 -8.98 -6.45 6.08
N ASP A 87 -9.01 -6.15 4.79
CA ASP A 87 -8.22 -6.82 3.74
C ASP A 87 -6.71 -6.59 3.95
N ASP A 88 -6.26 -5.33 4.14
CA ASP A 88 -4.84 -5.00 4.39
C ASP A 88 -4.30 -5.79 5.60
N PHE A 89 -5.08 -5.91 6.67
CA PHE A 89 -4.70 -6.65 7.87
C PHE A 89 -4.74 -8.17 7.70
N ALA A 90 -5.61 -8.68 6.83
CA ALA A 90 -5.67 -10.11 6.50
C ALA A 90 -4.47 -10.53 5.63
N ASP A 91 -4.13 -9.72 4.62
CA ASP A 91 -3.02 -9.96 3.70
C ASP A 91 -1.67 -9.80 4.41
N SER A 92 -1.57 -8.81 5.30
CA SER A 92 -0.34 -8.49 6.04
C SER A 92 -0.63 -8.28 7.54
N PRO A 93 -0.65 -9.35 8.37
CA PRO A 93 -0.93 -9.23 9.82
C PRO A 93 0.03 -8.30 10.59
N SER A 94 1.24 -8.07 10.10
CA SER A 94 2.19 -7.11 10.67
C SER A 94 1.72 -5.66 10.56
N LEU A 95 0.85 -5.33 9.60
CA LEU A 95 0.23 -4.01 9.49
C LEU A 95 -0.70 -3.70 10.65
N LYS A 96 -1.30 -4.72 11.28
CA LYS A 96 -2.10 -4.55 12.49
C LYS A 96 -1.23 -4.12 13.69
N LEU A 97 -0.06 -4.73 13.85
CA LEU A 97 0.89 -4.33 14.89
C LEU A 97 1.36 -2.88 14.68
N TYR A 98 1.68 -2.53 13.43
CA TYR A 98 2.01 -1.15 13.07
C TYR A 98 0.84 -0.19 13.35
N PHE A 99 -0.40 -0.60 13.06
CA PHE A 99 -1.59 0.21 13.35
C PHE A 99 -1.72 0.49 14.85
N GLU A 100 -1.60 -0.52 15.70
CA GLU A 100 -1.68 -0.42 17.17
C GLU A 100 -0.54 0.41 17.78
N GLU A 101 0.63 0.47 17.14
CA GLU A 101 1.75 1.31 17.57
C GLU A 101 1.51 2.79 17.27
N VAL A 102 0.81 3.09 16.17
CA VAL A 102 0.68 4.45 15.63
C VAL A 102 -0.60 5.16 16.08
N PHE A 103 -1.68 4.42 16.37
CA PHE A 103 -3.02 4.96 16.66
C PHE A 103 -3.60 4.44 17.98
#